data_AF-A0A920V2U1-F1
#
_entry.id   AF-A0A920V2U1-F1
#
_cell.length_a   1.000
_cell.length_b   1.000
_cell.length_c   1.000
_cell.angle_alpha   90.00
_cell.angle_beta   90.00
_cell.angle_gamma   90.00
#
_symmetry.space_group_name_H-M   'P 1'
#
loop_
_entity.id
_entity.type
_entity.pdbx_description
1 polymer ?
#
loop_
_entity_poly.entity_id
_entity_poly.type
_entity_poly.pdbx_seq_one_letter_code
_entity_poly.pdbx_strand_id
1 'polypeptide(L)'
;MHWIPAGDGPVDLHHLNIYANHLWLEGFRITRIVEAARNGVRDRINATDIVLRRNRIQGFHYGVLVGRYKATRWVITDNVIIGDKDRRTGKGYGAEHSVGEGVELNHSSHHVVCYNTISKTADGVSYPGRNCDIFGNDIFEVSDDGLEPDSGYGNVRMWGNRIQETHKAGISFQPMLGSPWYIIRNQIVSDTTMFKMRVCDRFVMINNSFIVGKAGVGAAYLLLNCVSRNNIWYNLTHSDYLWIAHVADPKQVDAIRRYTNYPLSESGFLPSWATDLDYDAFGKKKPPPGVFIGDVFGWYDTRAKRQTHFSDVRSFAKGFLPGVESHGIDIEANSTFENWSLPTDLWRSQPGGKVIDIPPQLITLKAGATSIDAGVALPNIHDNGYTGKAPDLGVHERGQPIPHYGARDDKALKTHGGYWVLKSER
;
A
#
# COMPACT_ATOMS: atom_id res chain seq x y z
N MET A 1 -12.49 -29.57 -6.39
CA MET A 1 -13.59 -29.43 -7.37
C MET A 1 -13.45 -28.08 -8.06
N HIS A 2 -13.60 -28.01 -9.39
CA HIS A 2 -13.60 -26.76 -10.15
C HIS A 2 -15.03 -26.45 -10.60
N TRP A 3 -15.56 -25.33 -10.13
CA TRP A 3 -16.86 -24.80 -10.51
C TRP A 3 -16.67 -23.58 -11.41
N ILE A 4 -17.20 -23.68 -12.62
CA ILE A 4 -17.11 -22.65 -13.66
C ILE A 4 -18.40 -22.70 -14.50
N PRO A 5 -18.95 -21.55 -14.95
CA PRO A 5 -20.01 -21.53 -15.96
C PRO A 5 -19.58 -22.19 -17.28
N ALA A 6 -20.55 -22.77 -18.00
CA ALA A 6 -20.28 -23.43 -19.29
C ALA A 6 -19.92 -22.45 -20.43
N GLY A 7 -20.13 -21.15 -20.25
CA GLY A 7 -19.75 -20.09 -21.19
C GLY A 7 -20.88 -19.59 -22.10
N ASP A 8 -22.09 -20.11 -21.96
CA ASP A 8 -23.30 -19.71 -22.69
C ASP A 8 -24.10 -18.59 -21.99
N GLY A 9 -23.66 -18.15 -20.81
CA GLY A 9 -24.25 -17.01 -20.10
C GLY A 9 -23.62 -16.74 -18.74
N PRO A 10 -23.97 -15.61 -18.10
CA PRO A 10 -23.54 -15.33 -16.74
C PRO A 10 -24.32 -16.17 -15.73
N VAL A 11 -23.64 -16.66 -14.69
CA VAL A 11 -24.27 -17.26 -13.51
C VAL A 11 -24.17 -16.25 -12.36
N ASP A 12 -25.32 -15.87 -11.78
CA ASP A 12 -25.40 -14.94 -10.66
C ASP A 12 -25.73 -15.69 -9.37
N LEU A 13 -24.94 -15.42 -8.33
CA LEU A 13 -25.09 -15.95 -6.97
C LEU A 13 -25.36 -14.80 -6.02
N HIS A 14 -26.19 -15.00 -5.00
CA HIS A 14 -26.62 -13.90 -4.13
C HIS A 14 -25.85 -13.76 -2.81
N HIS A 15 -25.02 -14.76 -2.51
CA HIS A 15 -23.87 -14.81 -1.61
C HIS A 15 -23.36 -16.25 -1.64
N LEU A 16 -22.12 -16.49 -1.21
CA LEU A 16 -21.52 -17.82 -1.20
C LEU A 16 -20.98 -18.15 0.20
N ASN A 17 -21.56 -19.18 0.82
CA ASN A 17 -21.02 -19.78 2.04
C ASN A 17 -20.30 -21.09 1.70
N ILE A 18 -19.02 -21.18 2.05
CA ILE A 18 -18.18 -22.34 1.78
C ILE A 18 -18.06 -23.22 3.03
N TYR A 19 -18.52 -24.47 2.92
CA TYR A 19 -18.42 -25.50 3.97
C TYR A 19 -17.52 -26.69 3.54
N ALA A 20 -16.64 -26.47 2.56
CA ALA A 20 -15.77 -27.50 2.00
C ALA A 20 -14.36 -26.94 1.70
N ASN A 21 -13.39 -27.86 1.58
CA ASN A 21 -12.01 -27.59 1.20
C ASN A 21 -11.78 -27.92 -0.29
N HIS A 22 -10.65 -27.49 -0.85
CA HIS A 22 -10.19 -27.88 -2.19
C HIS A 22 -11.17 -27.48 -3.30
N LEU A 23 -11.57 -26.21 -3.31
CA LEU A 23 -12.52 -25.65 -4.27
C LEU A 23 -11.86 -24.61 -5.16
N TRP A 24 -12.22 -24.64 -6.44
CA TRP A 24 -11.90 -23.59 -7.40
C TRP A 24 -13.20 -23.00 -7.91
N LEU A 25 -13.39 -21.70 -7.73
CA LEU A 25 -14.58 -20.94 -8.09
C LEU A 25 -14.20 -19.88 -9.12
N GLU A 26 -14.68 -20.05 -10.35
CA GLU A 26 -14.28 -19.17 -11.47
C GLU A 26 -15.47 -18.64 -12.28
N GLY A 27 -15.46 -17.33 -12.57
CA GLY A 27 -16.35 -16.73 -13.57
C GLY A 27 -17.77 -16.40 -13.09
N PHE A 28 -18.03 -16.39 -11.78
CA PHE A 28 -19.36 -16.06 -11.24
C PHE A 28 -19.58 -14.55 -11.08
N ARG A 29 -20.84 -14.12 -11.25
CA ARG A 29 -21.32 -12.88 -10.67
C ARG A 29 -21.85 -13.21 -9.27
N ILE A 30 -21.43 -12.43 -8.28
CA ILE A 30 -21.90 -12.56 -6.90
C ILE A 30 -22.45 -11.19 -6.51
N THR A 31 -23.77 -11.07 -6.40
CA THR A 31 -24.48 -9.80 -6.25
C THR A 31 -25.34 -9.79 -5.00
N ARG A 32 -25.14 -8.81 -4.12
CA ARG A 32 -26.00 -8.62 -2.95
C ARG A 32 -27.40 -8.17 -3.38
N ILE A 33 -28.41 -8.97 -3.06
CA ILE A 33 -29.83 -8.64 -3.28
C ILE A 33 -30.62 -8.47 -1.97
N VAL A 34 -30.02 -8.80 -0.83
CA VAL A 34 -30.63 -8.65 0.50
C VAL A 34 -29.64 -7.98 1.45
N GLU A 35 -30.12 -7.01 2.22
CA GLU A 35 -29.26 -6.23 3.12
C GLU A 35 -28.61 -7.09 4.20
N ALA A 36 -29.30 -8.11 4.72
CA ALA A 36 -28.75 -9.00 5.73
C ALA A 36 -27.53 -9.83 5.25
N ALA A 37 -27.35 -10.02 3.94
CA ALA A 37 -26.18 -10.69 3.39
C ALA A 37 -24.98 -9.73 3.36
N ARG A 38 -24.27 -9.65 4.48
CA ARG A 38 -23.11 -8.74 4.61
C ARG A 38 -21.87 -9.20 3.83
N ASN A 39 -21.71 -10.51 3.56
CA ASN A 39 -20.49 -11.07 2.98
C ASN A 39 -20.78 -11.66 1.59
N GLY A 40 -19.94 -11.35 0.61
CA GLY A 40 -20.04 -11.91 -0.74
C GLY A 40 -19.62 -13.37 -0.79
N VAL A 41 -18.36 -13.63 -0.40
CA VAL A 41 -17.82 -14.99 -0.21
C VAL A 41 -17.33 -15.14 1.22
N ARG A 42 -17.73 -16.23 1.88
CA ARG A 42 -17.29 -16.54 3.24
C ARG A 42 -17.18 -18.04 3.45
N ASP A 43 -16.07 -18.50 4.02
CA ASP A 43 -16.04 -19.87 4.54
C ASP A 43 -16.58 -19.95 5.98
N ARG A 44 -17.01 -21.16 6.33
CA ARG A 44 -17.71 -21.44 7.59
C ARG A 44 -17.02 -22.52 8.40
N ILE A 45 -15.88 -23.01 7.93
CA ILE A 45 -15.16 -24.15 8.51
C ILE A 45 -13.66 -23.90 8.68
N ASN A 46 -13.17 -22.69 8.42
CA ASN A 46 -11.76 -22.38 8.19
C ASN A 46 -11.21 -23.16 7.01
N ALA A 47 -11.86 -22.97 5.86
CA ALA A 47 -11.59 -23.77 4.67
C ALA A 47 -10.14 -23.60 4.18
N THR A 48 -9.64 -24.64 3.51
CA THR A 48 -8.31 -24.66 2.94
C THR A 48 -8.30 -25.02 1.46
N ASP A 49 -7.26 -24.57 0.76
CA ASP A 49 -7.03 -24.83 -0.66
C ASP A 49 -8.19 -24.30 -1.53
N ILE A 50 -8.46 -23.01 -1.40
CA ILE A 50 -9.55 -22.34 -2.13
C ILE A 50 -8.96 -21.41 -3.18
N VAL A 51 -9.37 -21.59 -4.43
CA VAL A 51 -9.10 -20.67 -5.54
C VAL A 51 -10.38 -19.89 -5.82
N LEU A 52 -10.33 -18.58 -5.68
CA LEU A 52 -11.40 -17.66 -6.06
C LEU A 52 -10.88 -16.77 -7.17
N ARG A 53 -11.34 -17.02 -8.40
CA ARG A 53 -10.75 -16.43 -9.60
C ARG A 53 -11.76 -15.82 -10.57
N ARG A 54 -11.47 -14.64 -11.15
CA ARG A 54 -12.30 -14.05 -12.24
C ARG A 54 -13.79 -13.91 -11.89
N ASN A 55 -14.10 -13.71 -10.62
CA ASN A 55 -15.45 -13.45 -10.17
C ASN A 55 -15.70 -11.94 -10.11
N ARG A 56 -16.97 -11.55 -10.24
CA ARG A 56 -17.41 -10.18 -9.99
C ARG A 56 -18.28 -10.15 -8.74
N ILE A 57 -17.74 -9.64 -7.64
CA ILE A 57 -18.34 -9.63 -6.31
C ILE A 57 -18.77 -8.20 -6.00
N GLN A 58 -20.07 -7.94 -5.79
CA GLN A 58 -20.56 -6.56 -5.67
C GLN A 58 -21.63 -6.31 -4.61
N GLY A 59 -21.54 -5.12 -4.01
CA GLY A 59 -22.54 -4.55 -3.10
C GLY A 59 -22.48 -5.09 -1.67
N PHE A 60 -21.53 -5.98 -1.37
CA PHE A 60 -21.34 -6.55 -0.04
C PHE A 60 -20.55 -5.62 0.86
N HIS A 61 -20.79 -5.75 2.16
CA HIS A 61 -20.00 -5.05 3.14
C HIS A 61 -18.60 -5.66 3.25
N TYR A 62 -18.51 -7.00 3.32
CA TYR A 62 -17.27 -7.75 3.13
C TYR A 62 -17.31 -8.41 1.75
N GLY A 63 -16.36 -8.10 0.86
CA GLY A 63 -16.27 -8.77 -0.45
C GLY A 63 -15.97 -10.26 -0.27
N VAL A 64 -14.81 -10.55 0.32
CA VAL A 64 -14.36 -11.89 0.71
C VAL A 64 -13.97 -11.87 2.18
N LEU A 65 -14.61 -12.72 2.98
CA LEU A 65 -14.32 -12.89 4.41
C LEU A 65 -13.78 -14.29 4.67
N VAL A 66 -12.48 -14.39 4.89
CA VAL A 66 -11.79 -15.64 5.16
C VAL A 66 -11.94 -16.04 6.64
N GLY A 67 -11.91 -17.35 6.91
CA GLY A 67 -12.05 -17.95 8.23
C GLY A 67 -10.93 -17.54 9.18
N ARG A 68 -11.33 -17.03 10.35
CA ARG A 68 -10.43 -16.39 11.31
C ARG A 68 -9.31 -17.32 11.79
N TYR A 69 -8.07 -16.84 11.74
CA TYR A 69 -6.82 -17.49 12.21
C TYR A 69 -6.43 -18.82 11.56
N LYS A 70 -7.38 -19.65 11.12
CA LYS A 70 -7.14 -21.07 10.78
C LYS A 70 -7.33 -21.40 9.31
N ALA A 71 -8.06 -20.58 8.55
CA ALA A 71 -8.12 -20.77 7.11
C ALA A 71 -6.71 -20.64 6.52
N THR A 72 -6.43 -21.32 5.42
CA THR A 72 -5.08 -21.31 4.86
C THR A 72 -5.07 -21.74 3.41
N ARG A 73 -4.09 -21.27 2.63
CA ARG A 73 -3.90 -21.62 1.21
C ARG A 73 -5.08 -21.18 0.35
N TRP A 74 -5.45 -19.90 0.48
CA TRP A 74 -6.38 -19.28 -0.47
C TRP A 74 -5.61 -18.54 -1.55
N VAL A 75 -6.08 -18.67 -2.79
CA VAL A 75 -5.63 -17.86 -3.93
C VAL A 75 -6.83 -17.05 -4.40
N ILE A 76 -6.82 -15.76 -4.11
CA ILE A 76 -7.87 -14.81 -4.47
C ILE A 76 -7.30 -13.93 -5.58
N THR A 77 -7.67 -14.21 -6.83
CA THR A 77 -7.02 -13.58 -7.98
C THR A 77 -7.93 -13.20 -9.11
N ASP A 78 -7.59 -12.16 -9.87
CA ASP A 78 -8.35 -11.74 -11.06
C ASP A 78 -9.81 -11.38 -10.78
N ASN A 79 -10.20 -11.09 -9.53
CA ASN A 79 -11.58 -10.75 -9.20
C ASN A 79 -11.82 -9.24 -9.30
N VAL A 80 -13.04 -8.86 -9.63
CA VAL A 80 -13.55 -7.49 -9.49
C VAL A 80 -14.42 -7.44 -8.24
N ILE A 81 -13.98 -6.71 -7.22
CA ILE A 81 -14.63 -6.60 -5.92
C ILE A 81 -15.08 -5.16 -5.72
N ILE A 82 -16.38 -4.95 -5.56
CA ILE A 82 -17.00 -3.64 -5.40
C ILE A 82 -17.81 -3.67 -4.11
N GLY A 83 -17.37 -2.97 -3.07
CA GLY A 83 -18.05 -2.95 -1.78
C GLY A 83 -19.31 -2.09 -1.77
N ASP A 84 -19.80 -1.77 -0.57
CA ASP A 84 -21.00 -0.96 -0.35
C ASP A 84 -20.75 0.50 0.07
N LYS A 85 -19.49 0.95 -0.01
CA LYS A 85 -19.08 2.33 0.28
C LYS A 85 -19.21 3.20 -0.95
N ASP A 86 -19.84 4.37 -0.83
CA ASP A 86 -19.94 5.30 -1.93
C ASP A 86 -19.79 6.73 -1.41
N ARG A 87 -18.62 7.31 -1.67
CA ARG A 87 -18.28 8.66 -1.22
C ARG A 87 -19.17 9.74 -1.83
N ARG A 88 -19.72 9.51 -3.03
CA ARG A 88 -20.53 10.50 -3.74
C ARG A 88 -21.91 10.63 -3.11
N THR A 89 -22.42 9.54 -2.55
CA THR A 89 -23.67 9.53 -1.78
C THR A 89 -23.45 9.69 -0.27
N GLY A 90 -22.20 9.63 0.18
CA GLY A 90 -21.84 9.55 1.60
C GLY A 90 -22.12 8.18 2.23
N LYS A 91 -22.69 7.22 1.49
CA LYS A 91 -23.02 5.89 2.00
C LYS A 91 -21.77 5.17 2.47
N GLY A 92 -21.78 4.67 3.70
CA GLY A 92 -20.65 3.96 4.30
C GLY A 92 -19.46 4.86 4.66
N TYR A 93 -19.55 6.17 4.44
CA TYR A 93 -18.58 7.16 4.96
C TYR A 93 -19.13 7.77 6.27
N GLY A 94 -18.28 8.25 7.18
CA GLY A 94 -18.72 8.84 8.47
C GLY A 94 -18.40 7.99 9.69
N ALA A 95 -19.37 7.38 10.39
CA ALA A 95 -19.07 6.49 11.53
C ALA A 95 -18.73 5.04 11.07
N GLU A 96 -19.08 4.69 9.84
CA GLU A 96 -18.99 3.32 9.29
C GLU A 96 -17.83 3.15 8.29
N HIS A 97 -16.97 4.16 8.11
CA HIS A 97 -15.94 4.18 7.07
C HIS A 97 -14.83 3.15 7.27
N SER A 98 -14.63 2.69 8.51
CA SER A 98 -13.52 1.85 8.94
C SER A 98 -13.86 0.37 9.07
N VAL A 99 -14.91 -0.11 8.40
CA VAL A 99 -15.32 -1.53 8.38
C VAL A 99 -15.94 -1.90 7.04
N GLY A 100 -15.65 -3.10 6.55
CA GLY A 100 -16.22 -3.64 5.31
C GLY A 100 -15.22 -3.66 4.16
N GLU A 101 -14.38 -4.68 4.14
CA GLU A 101 -13.13 -4.79 3.39
C GLU A 101 -13.37 -5.55 2.09
N GLY A 102 -12.51 -5.30 1.10
CA GLY A 102 -12.53 -6.05 -0.16
C GLY A 102 -12.18 -7.51 0.07
N VAL A 103 -11.02 -7.73 0.70
CA VAL A 103 -10.56 -9.05 1.13
C VAL A 103 -10.10 -8.99 2.59
N GLU A 104 -10.88 -9.60 3.47
CA GLU A 104 -10.61 -9.74 4.90
C GLU A 104 -9.96 -11.11 5.15
N LEU A 105 -8.64 -11.13 5.34
CA LEU A 105 -7.88 -12.35 5.62
C LEU A 105 -8.02 -12.80 7.08
N ASN A 106 -8.56 -11.96 7.97
CA ASN A 106 -9.02 -12.33 9.29
C ASN A 106 -7.92 -13.02 10.14
N HIS A 107 -6.71 -12.48 10.06
CA HIS A 107 -5.47 -12.93 10.68
C HIS A 107 -5.06 -14.37 10.34
N SER A 108 -5.53 -14.89 9.22
CA SER A 108 -5.20 -16.23 8.72
C SER A 108 -4.01 -16.18 7.75
N SER A 109 -3.36 -17.33 7.51
CA SER A 109 -1.98 -17.38 6.97
C SER A 109 -1.86 -18.22 5.69
N HIS A 110 -0.79 -17.97 4.94
CA HIS A 110 -0.46 -18.69 3.71
C HIS A 110 -1.44 -18.41 2.56
N HIS A 111 -1.76 -17.14 2.33
CA HIS A 111 -2.69 -16.71 1.28
C HIS A 111 -1.99 -15.93 0.17
N VAL A 112 -2.59 -15.94 -1.01
CA VAL A 112 -2.22 -15.11 -2.15
C VAL A 112 -3.43 -14.28 -2.54
N VAL A 113 -3.28 -12.96 -2.56
CA VAL A 113 -4.29 -11.99 -3.01
C VAL A 113 -3.68 -11.16 -4.12
N CYS A 114 -3.97 -11.49 -5.38
CA CYS A 114 -3.27 -10.84 -6.49
C CYS A 114 -4.11 -10.53 -7.71
N TYR A 115 -3.80 -9.44 -8.40
CA TYR A 115 -4.53 -9.01 -9.60
C TYR A 115 -6.03 -8.86 -9.37
N ASN A 116 -6.46 -8.41 -8.19
CA ASN A 116 -7.85 -8.04 -7.98
C ASN A 116 -8.03 -6.55 -8.24
N THR A 117 -9.16 -6.19 -8.85
CA THR A 117 -9.63 -4.80 -8.88
C THR A 117 -10.58 -4.60 -7.72
N ILE A 118 -10.22 -3.76 -6.75
CA ILE A 118 -10.97 -3.58 -5.51
C ILE A 118 -11.36 -2.11 -5.36
N SER A 119 -12.63 -1.84 -5.14
CA SER A 119 -13.11 -0.49 -4.87
C SER A 119 -14.33 -0.45 -3.98
N LYS A 120 -14.65 0.74 -3.46
CA LYS A 120 -15.87 0.98 -2.69
C LYS A 120 -15.96 0.13 -1.42
N THR A 121 -14.81 -0.19 -0.82
CA THR A 121 -14.66 -0.91 0.45
C THR A 121 -14.08 0.04 1.51
N ALA A 122 -14.08 -0.36 2.77
CA ALA A 122 -13.31 0.30 3.82
C ALA A 122 -11.82 0.14 3.50
N ASP A 123 -11.33 -1.09 3.60
CA ASP A 123 -9.98 -1.41 3.17
C ASP A 123 -9.98 -2.21 1.87
N GLY A 124 -8.86 -2.15 1.13
CA GLY A 124 -8.65 -3.04 -0.01
C GLY A 124 -8.44 -4.49 0.42
N VAL A 125 -7.37 -4.74 1.18
CA VAL A 125 -6.99 -6.06 1.71
C VAL A 125 -6.51 -5.91 3.15
N SER A 126 -7.07 -6.69 4.08
CA SER A 126 -6.83 -6.51 5.51
C SER A 126 -6.44 -7.80 6.23
N TYR A 127 -5.75 -7.61 7.36
CA TYR A 127 -5.49 -8.60 8.41
C TYR A 127 -4.88 -9.93 7.92
N PRO A 128 -3.76 -9.94 7.17
CA PRO A 128 -2.98 -11.15 6.97
C PRO A 128 -2.40 -11.64 8.31
N GLY A 129 -2.23 -12.95 8.44
CA GLY A 129 -1.42 -13.56 9.50
C GLY A 129 0.07 -13.53 9.13
N ARG A 130 0.62 -14.68 8.72
CA ARG A 130 2.00 -14.83 8.19
C ARG A 130 2.00 -15.44 6.79
N ASN A 131 3.10 -15.25 6.07
CA ASN A 131 3.34 -15.84 4.76
C ASN A 131 2.22 -15.51 3.74
N CYS A 132 1.82 -14.24 3.67
CA CYS A 132 0.78 -13.79 2.74
C CYS A 132 1.37 -12.91 1.64
N ASP A 133 0.93 -13.16 0.42
CA ASP A 133 1.34 -12.44 -0.79
C ASP A 133 0.22 -11.56 -1.30
N ILE A 134 0.46 -10.27 -1.39
CA ILE A 134 -0.53 -9.28 -1.79
C ILE A 134 0.07 -8.45 -2.91
N PHE A 135 -0.31 -8.73 -4.17
CA PHE A 135 0.41 -8.11 -5.29
C PHE A 135 -0.37 -7.90 -6.57
N GLY A 136 0.05 -6.94 -7.39
CA GLY A 136 -0.60 -6.68 -8.67
C GLY A 136 -2.05 -6.20 -8.55
N ASN A 137 -2.54 -5.89 -7.35
CA ASN A 137 -3.91 -5.43 -7.16
C ASN A 137 -4.04 -3.97 -7.59
N ASP A 138 -5.22 -3.60 -8.06
CA ASP A 138 -5.62 -2.22 -8.33
C ASP A 138 -6.71 -1.84 -7.33
N ILE A 139 -6.37 -1.01 -6.37
CA ILE A 139 -7.20 -0.65 -5.22
C ILE A 139 -7.49 0.85 -5.29
N PHE A 140 -8.77 1.23 -5.32
CA PHE A 140 -9.15 2.63 -5.42
C PHE A 140 -10.53 2.94 -4.81
N GLU A 141 -10.78 4.21 -4.48
CA GLU A 141 -12.04 4.66 -3.88
C GLU A 141 -12.38 3.87 -2.60
N VAL A 142 -11.42 3.77 -1.67
CA VAL A 142 -11.58 3.06 -0.40
C VAL A 142 -11.74 4.04 0.78
N SER A 143 -12.63 3.71 1.72
CA SER A 143 -13.03 4.62 2.81
C SER A 143 -12.16 4.55 4.07
N ASP A 144 -11.17 3.67 4.10
CA ASP A 144 -10.12 3.59 5.11
C ASP A 144 -8.75 3.41 4.43
N ASP A 145 -8.09 2.26 4.57
CA ASP A 145 -6.72 2.03 4.13
C ASP A 145 -6.64 1.22 2.81
N GLY A 146 -5.63 1.48 1.98
CA GLY A 146 -5.42 0.70 0.75
C GLY A 146 -5.10 -0.77 1.07
N LEU A 147 -4.09 -0.96 1.92
CA LEU A 147 -3.73 -2.24 2.52
C LEU A 147 -3.68 -2.08 4.04
N GLU A 148 -4.39 -2.92 4.77
CA GLU A 148 -4.41 -2.91 6.23
C GLU A 148 -3.76 -4.20 6.79
N PRO A 149 -2.43 -4.39 6.67
CA PRO A 149 -1.76 -5.62 7.10
C PRO A 149 -1.70 -5.81 8.64
N ASP A 150 -2.60 -5.17 9.37
CA ASP A 150 -2.56 -5.01 10.81
C ASP A 150 -2.64 -6.33 11.56
N SER A 151 -1.91 -6.37 12.67
CA SER A 151 -1.64 -7.58 13.44
C SER A 151 -0.98 -8.71 12.65
N GLY A 152 -0.40 -8.41 11.48
CA GLY A 152 0.36 -9.35 10.68
C GLY A 152 1.71 -9.69 11.31
N TYR A 153 2.13 -10.94 11.12
CA TYR A 153 3.43 -11.48 11.53
C TYR A 153 4.42 -11.44 10.35
N GLY A 154 5.49 -12.22 10.41
CA GLY A 154 6.51 -12.25 9.36
C GLY A 154 6.02 -12.77 8.00
N ASN A 155 6.75 -12.39 6.96
CA ASN A 155 6.53 -12.76 5.56
C ASN A 155 5.19 -12.29 4.98
N VAL A 156 4.70 -11.12 5.41
CA VAL A 156 3.68 -10.39 4.66
C VAL A 156 4.39 -9.62 3.55
N ARG A 157 4.11 -9.99 2.30
CA ARG A 157 4.79 -9.49 1.11
C ARG A 157 3.78 -8.73 0.26
N MET A 158 3.99 -7.42 0.14
CA MET A 158 3.13 -6.48 -0.58
C MET A 158 3.93 -5.88 -1.73
N TRP A 159 3.63 -6.25 -2.97
CA TRP A 159 4.40 -5.72 -4.10
C TRP A 159 3.58 -5.43 -5.34
N GLY A 160 4.02 -4.48 -6.16
CA GLY A 160 3.36 -4.24 -7.44
C GLY A 160 1.88 -3.86 -7.32
N ASN A 161 1.42 -3.33 -6.19
CA ASN A 161 0.04 -2.87 -6.05
C ASN A 161 -0.07 -1.41 -6.51
N ARG A 162 -1.17 -1.08 -7.19
CA ARG A 162 -1.56 0.31 -7.44
C ARG A 162 -2.70 0.68 -6.51
N ILE A 163 -2.46 1.68 -5.67
CA ILE A 163 -3.39 2.14 -4.65
C ILE A 163 -3.67 3.62 -4.90
N GLN A 164 -4.95 3.98 -4.97
CA GLN A 164 -5.36 5.36 -5.22
C GLN A 164 -6.56 5.78 -4.38
N GLU A 165 -6.70 7.08 -4.12
CA GLU A 165 -7.90 7.64 -3.47
C GLU A 165 -8.31 6.94 -2.17
N THR A 166 -7.35 6.67 -1.29
CA THR A 166 -7.60 6.16 0.05
C THR A 166 -8.11 7.29 0.94
N HIS A 167 -9.02 7.02 1.87
CA HIS A 167 -9.50 8.05 2.81
C HIS A 167 -8.61 8.20 4.06
N LYS A 168 -7.86 7.17 4.45
CA LYS A 168 -7.00 7.20 5.64
C LYS A 168 -5.53 7.10 5.29
N ALA A 169 -5.08 5.94 4.81
CA ALA A 169 -3.72 5.74 4.38
C ALA A 169 -3.57 4.76 3.22
N GLY A 170 -2.41 4.82 2.57
CA GLY A 170 -2.00 3.81 1.60
C GLY A 170 -1.80 2.43 2.23
N ILE A 171 -0.95 2.36 3.27
CA ILE A 171 -0.66 1.12 4.02
C ILE A 171 -0.62 1.42 5.53
N SER A 172 -1.22 0.56 6.36
CA SER A 172 -1.20 0.69 7.82
C SER A 172 -0.17 -0.22 8.52
N PHE A 173 0.24 0.18 9.74
CA PHE A 173 1.08 -0.60 10.65
C PHE A 173 0.56 -0.48 12.09
N GLN A 174 -0.57 -1.12 12.40
CA GLN A 174 -1.32 -0.99 13.64
C GLN A 174 -1.85 -2.31 14.25
N PRO A 175 -0.99 -3.18 14.79
CA PRO A 175 0.47 -3.15 14.76
C PRO A 175 1.06 -4.09 13.68
N MET A 176 2.31 -3.90 13.29
CA MET A 176 3.13 -4.99 12.73
C MET A 176 3.65 -5.85 13.90
N LEU A 177 3.18 -7.10 14.02
CA LEU A 177 3.53 -8.01 15.13
C LEU A 177 4.75 -8.87 14.86
N GLY A 178 5.24 -8.93 13.62
CA GLY A 178 6.43 -9.71 13.30
C GLY A 178 7.06 -9.34 11.98
N SER A 179 8.38 -9.35 11.96
CA SER A 179 9.21 -9.11 10.79
C SER A 179 9.61 -10.41 10.05
N PRO A 180 10.06 -10.31 8.80
CA PRO A 180 10.05 -9.12 7.93
C PRO A 180 8.71 -8.93 7.21
N TRP A 181 8.32 -7.68 6.98
CA TRP A 181 7.38 -7.30 5.92
C TRP A 181 8.16 -6.79 4.70
N TYR A 182 7.59 -6.95 3.51
CA TYR A 182 8.18 -6.50 2.25
C TYR A 182 7.20 -5.59 1.52
N ILE A 183 7.62 -4.38 1.18
CA ILE A 183 6.84 -3.37 0.47
C ILE A 183 7.66 -2.97 -0.75
N ILE A 184 7.37 -3.55 -1.90
CA ILE A 184 8.25 -3.47 -3.08
C ILE A 184 7.46 -3.03 -4.30
N ARG A 185 7.92 -2.02 -5.07
CA ARG A 185 7.26 -1.64 -6.33
C ARG A 185 5.77 -1.36 -6.20
N ASN A 186 5.33 -0.79 -5.08
CA ASN A 186 3.95 -0.31 -4.94
C ASN A 186 3.88 1.14 -5.43
N GLN A 187 2.74 1.49 -6.05
CA GLN A 187 2.37 2.85 -6.36
C GLN A 187 1.23 3.27 -5.44
N ILE A 188 1.38 4.39 -4.73
CA ILE A 188 0.32 4.98 -3.91
C ILE A 188 0.12 6.42 -4.34
N VAL A 189 -1.10 6.76 -4.79
CA VAL A 189 -1.45 8.13 -5.16
C VAL A 189 -2.76 8.55 -4.50
N SER A 190 -2.68 9.36 -3.45
CA SER A 190 -3.84 9.69 -2.62
C SER A 190 -3.80 11.13 -2.11
N ASP A 191 -4.93 11.70 -1.70
CA ASP A 191 -4.97 12.99 -1.01
C ASP A 191 -4.70 12.86 0.50
N THR A 192 -4.56 11.64 1.01
CA THR A 192 -4.45 11.34 2.45
C THR A 192 -3.03 10.90 2.85
N THR A 193 -2.90 10.10 3.91
CA THR A 193 -1.61 9.67 4.48
C THR A 193 -1.02 8.56 3.62
N MET A 194 0.30 8.40 3.59
CA MET A 194 0.92 7.25 2.92
C MET A 194 1.01 6.05 3.88
N PHE A 195 1.63 6.25 5.05
CA PHE A 195 1.74 5.23 6.08
C PHE A 195 1.12 5.63 7.42
N LYS A 196 0.21 4.78 7.90
CA LYS A 196 -0.41 4.89 9.22
C LYS A 196 0.40 4.06 10.21
N MET A 197 1.57 4.56 10.59
CA MET A 197 2.49 3.83 11.46
C MET A 197 2.18 4.02 12.95
N ARG A 198 2.07 2.92 13.70
CA ARG A 198 1.97 2.92 15.17
C ARG A 198 3.00 2.03 15.83
N VAL A 199 3.09 0.79 15.37
CA VAL A 199 4.01 -0.22 15.90
C VAL A 199 4.63 -0.92 14.71
N CYS A 200 5.95 -0.85 14.64
CA CYS A 200 6.71 -1.36 13.51
C CYS A 200 7.92 -2.12 14.00
N ASP A 201 8.05 -3.36 13.51
CA ASP A 201 9.27 -4.15 13.59
C ASP A 201 10.15 -3.83 12.34
N ARG A 202 10.99 -4.74 11.87
CA ARG A 202 11.82 -4.56 10.67
C ARG A 202 11.09 -4.93 9.39
N PHE A 203 11.24 -4.09 8.37
CA PHE A 203 10.61 -4.28 7.06
C PHE A 203 11.51 -3.74 5.94
N VAL A 204 11.19 -4.14 4.72
CA VAL A 204 11.95 -3.80 3.51
C VAL A 204 11.07 -2.95 2.59
N MET A 205 11.61 -1.85 2.10
CA MET A 205 10.98 -0.89 1.20
C MET A 205 11.84 -0.62 -0.02
N ILE A 206 11.46 -1.16 -1.17
CA ILE A 206 12.29 -1.05 -2.38
C ILE A 206 11.47 -0.59 -3.58
N ASN A 207 11.96 0.43 -4.29
CA ASN A 207 11.41 0.87 -5.58
C ASN A 207 9.91 1.20 -5.51
N ASN A 208 9.41 1.82 -4.45
CA ASN A 208 8.01 2.27 -4.41
C ASN A 208 7.89 3.72 -4.90
N SER A 209 6.70 4.12 -5.35
CA SER A 209 6.40 5.53 -5.62
C SER A 209 5.17 5.97 -4.86
N PHE A 210 5.35 6.98 -4.01
CA PHE A 210 4.32 7.50 -3.13
C PHE A 210 4.09 8.97 -3.39
N ILE A 211 2.86 9.33 -3.72
CA ILE A 211 2.43 10.71 -3.96
C ILE A 211 1.20 10.96 -3.12
N VAL A 212 1.33 11.78 -2.07
CA VAL A 212 0.28 11.90 -1.06
C VAL A 212 -0.07 13.32 -0.67
N GLY A 213 -1.33 13.57 -0.34
CA GLY A 213 -1.84 14.90 -0.01
C GLY A 213 -1.72 15.31 1.45
N LYS A 214 -1.62 14.36 2.38
CA LYS A 214 -1.43 14.61 3.83
C LYS A 214 0.00 14.27 4.26
N ALA A 215 0.28 14.31 5.56
CA ALA A 215 1.55 13.85 6.14
C ALA A 215 1.83 12.46 5.62
N GLY A 216 2.99 12.27 5.00
CA GLY A 216 3.35 10.99 4.42
C GLY A 216 3.44 9.95 5.53
N VAL A 217 4.28 10.22 6.53
CA VAL A 217 4.46 9.36 7.69
C VAL A 217 4.41 10.18 8.97
N GLY A 218 3.39 9.93 9.80
CA GLY A 218 3.15 10.62 11.07
C GLY A 218 4.09 10.21 12.22
N ALA A 219 4.72 9.05 12.10
CA ALA A 219 5.65 8.48 13.07
C ALA A 219 6.93 8.04 12.36
N ALA A 220 7.54 8.96 11.60
CA ALA A 220 8.65 8.68 10.68
C ALA A 220 9.91 8.13 11.37
N TYR A 221 10.06 8.31 12.69
CA TYR A 221 11.13 7.67 13.45
C TYR A 221 11.07 6.13 13.39
N LEU A 222 9.90 5.53 13.12
CA LEU A 222 9.75 4.08 12.89
C LEU A 222 10.37 3.61 11.58
N LEU A 223 10.63 4.51 10.63
CA LEU A 223 11.37 4.19 9.39
C LEU A 223 12.84 3.85 9.69
N LEU A 224 13.37 4.24 10.85
CA LEU A 224 14.74 3.88 11.26
C LEU A 224 14.92 2.37 11.52
N ASN A 225 13.85 1.56 11.48
CA ASN A 225 13.91 0.11 11.58
C ASN A 225 13.89 -0.61 10.21
N CYS A 226 13.80 0.13 9.10
CA CYS A 226 13.64 -0.47 7.78
C CYS A 226 14.94 -0.56 6.98
N VAL A 227 14.88 -1.40 5.95
CA VAL A 227 15.76 -1.30 4.78
C VAL A 227 14.99 -0.53 3.71
N SER A 228 15.43 0.67 3.34
CA SER A 228 14.82 1.49 2.28
C SER A 228 15.80 1.72 1.14
N ARG A 229 15.39 1.48 -0.10
CA ARG A 229 16.16 1.80 -1.31
C ARG A 229 15.28 2.19 -2.49
N ASN A 230 15.75 3.15 -3.26
CA ASN A 230 15.24 3.48 -4.59
C ASN A 230 13.77 3.93 -4.61
N ASN A 231 13.22 4.43 -3.50
CA ASN A 231 11.83 4.88 -3.44
C ASN A 231 11.68 6.33 -3.90
N ILE A 232 10.49 6.70 -4.33
CA ILE A 232 10.08 8.08 -4.56
C ILE A 232 9.03 8.45 -3.52
N TRP A 233 9.29 9.55 -2.80
CA TRP A 233 8.43 10.12 -1.79
C TRP A 233 8.06 11.55 -2.21
N TYR A 234 6.78 11.80 -2.48
CA TYR A 234 6.32 13.12 -2.91
C TYR A 234 5.10 13.57 -2.13
N ASN A 235 5.20 14.73 -1.49
CA ASN A 235 4.09 15.33 -0.74
C ASN A 235 3.43 16.46 -1.56
N LEU A 236 2.10 16.48 -1.60
CA LEU A 236 1.34 17.57 -2.19
C LEU A 236 1.18 18.71 -1.16
N THR A 237 0.41 19.72 -1.55
CA THR A 237 0.36 21.04 -0.93
C THR A 237 -0.26 21.11 0.46
N HIS A 238 -0.82 20.04 1.04
CA HIS A 238 -1.78 20.19 2.16
C HIS A 238 -1.24 19.74 3.52
N SER A 239 0.03 19.37 3.57
CA SER A 239 0.61 18.67 4.69
C SER A 239 1.83 19.36 5.25
N ASP A 240 1.88 19.46 6.57
CA ASP A 240 2.99 20.05 7.32
C ASP A 240 4.34 19.43 6.94
N TYR A 241 4.44 18.09 6.86
CA TYR A 241 5.70 17.41 6.52
C TYR A 241 5.46 16.12 5.73
N LEU A 242 6.38 15.78 4.83
CA LEU A 242 6.38 14.45 4.20
C LEU A 242 6.67 13.38 5.25
N TRP A 243 7.70 13.60 6.07
CA TRP A 243 8.00 12.82 7.25
C TRP A 243 7.91 13.69 8.49
N ILE A 244 7.09 13.29 9.45
CA ILE A 244 7.09 13.87 10.79
C ILE A 244 7.36 12.79 11.82
N ALA A 245 8.27 13.07 12.74
CA ALA A 245 8.56 12.20 13.87
C ALA A 245 8.22 12.92 15.18
N HIS A 246 7.47 12.23 16.05
CA HIS A 246 7.29 12.62 17.45
C HIS A 246 7.90 11.52 18.32
N VAL A 247 8.76 11.85 19.29
CA VAL A 247 9.29 10.80 20.19
C VAL A 247 8.11 10.14 20.87
N ALA A 248 8.11 8.81 20.89
CA ALA A 248 7.35 8.08 21.88
C ALA A 248 7.91 8.44 23.27
N ASP A 249 7.03 8.76 24.22
CA ASP A 249 7.40 8.78 25.64
C ASP A 249 8.11 7.44 25.96
N PRO A 250 9.21 7.40 26.73
CA PRO A 250 9.83 6.13 27.13
C PRO A 250 8.84 5.05 27.58
N LYS A 251 7.73 5.43 28.25
CA LYS A 251 6.63 4.51 28.60
C LYS A 251 5.89 3.92 27.39
N GLN A 252 5.73 4.70 26.33
CA GLN A 252 5.19 4.23 25.05
C GLN A 252 6.18 3.28 24.35
N VAL A 253 7.49 3.55 24.42
CA VAL A 253 8.52 2.62 23.89
C VAL A 253 8.40 1.26 24.58
N ASP A 254 8.31 1.21 25.91
CA ASP A 254 8.14 -0.05 26.66
C ASP A 254 6.82 -0.77 26.34
N ALA A 255 5.72 -0.04 26.16
CA ALA A 255 4.44 -0.61 25.76
C ALA A 255 4.47 -1.22 24.34
N ILE A 256 5.35 -0.74 23.47
CA ILE A 256 5.56 -1.22 22.09
C ILE A 256 6.56 -2.39 22.06
N ARG A 257 7.58 -2.37 22.93
CA ARG A 257 8.62 -3.41 23.04
C ARG A 257 8.06 -4.82 23.18
N ARG A 258 6.95 -4.99 23.90
CA ARG A 258 6.31 -6.31 24.07
C ARG A 258 5.70 -6.92 22.80
N TYR A 259 5.54 -6.13 21.74
CA TYR A 259 4.90 -6.56 20.49
C TYR A 259 5.88 -6.70 19.31
N THR A 260 7.15 -6.33 19.50
CA THR A 260 8.15 -6.31 18.43
C THR A 260 9.43 -7.00 18.91
N ASN A 261 10.08 -7.73 18.02
CA ASN A 261 11.35 -8.39 18.30
C ASN A 261 12.52 -7.41 18.22
N TYR A 262 12.40 -6.41 17.35
CA TYR A 262 13.41 -5.37 17.15
C TYR A 262 12.83 -3.98 17.45
N PRO A 263 12.48 -3.70 18.72
CA PRO A 263 11.94 -2.40 19.09
C PRO A 263 13.01 -1.32 18.97
N LEU A 264 12.57 -0.08 18.77
CA LEU A 264 13.45 1.08 18.86
C LEU A 264 14.10 1.16 20.26
N SER A 265 15.35 1.61 20.27
CA SER A 265 16.06 1.97 21.48
C SER A 265 15.45 3.22 22.12
N GLU A 266 15.79 3.49 23.38
CA GLU A 266 15.41 4.74 24.07
C GLU A 266 15.96 6.00 23.40
N SER A 267 16.98 5.84 22.53
CA SER A 267 17.47 6.93 21.72
C SER A 267 16.51 7.34 20.61
N GLY A 268 15.56 6.47 20.21
CA GLY A 268 14.28 6.72 19.50
C GLY A 268 14.34 7.36 18.11
N PHE A 269 15.36 8.16 17.86
CA PHE A 269 15.55 9.04 16.73
C PHE A 269 16.92 8.90 16.09
N LEU A 270 17.82 8.16 16.73
CA LEU A 270 19.15 7.95 16.20
C LEU A 270 19.16 6.66 15.38
N PRO A 271 19.88 6.65 14.25
CA PRO A 271 20.16 5.43 13.54
C PRO A 271 20.74 4.38 14.49
N SER A 272 20.38 3.12 14.26
CA SER A 272 20.92 1.98 14.98
C SER A 272 21.46 0.96 13.99
N TRP A 273 21.95 -0.18 14.48
CA TRP A 273 22.28 -1.32 13.63
C TRP A 273 21.11 -1.78 12.74
N ALA A 274 19.87 -1.40 13.08
CA ALA A 274 18.67 -1.72 12.32
C ALA A 274 18.34 -0.70 11.21
N THR A 275 19.01 0.44 11.18
CA THR A 275 18.73 1.51 10.22
C THR A 275 19.51 1.30 8.94
N ASP A 276 18.79 1.13 7.84
CA ASP A 276 19.40 1.01 6.51
C ASP A 276 18.54 1.72 5.46
N LEU A 277 18.51 3.06 5.52
CA LEU A 277 17.62 3.91 4.72
C LEU A 277 18.45 4.87 3.88
N ASP A 278 18.45 4.67 2.56
CA ASP A 278 19.29 5.41 1.61
C ASP A 278 18.76 5.31 0.16
N TYR A 279 19.31 6.11 -0.75
CA TYR A 279 18.97 6.11 -2.19
C TYR A 279 17.49 6.40 -2.49
N ASP A 280 16.79 7.16 -1.65
CA ASP A 280 15.42 7.57 -1.95
C ASP A 280 15.37 9.00 -2.53
N ALA A 281 14.34 9.27 -3.33
CA ALA A 281 14.04 10.60 -3.86
C ALA A 281 12.90 11.25 -3.07
N PHE A 282 13.06 12.53 -2.75
CA PHE A 282 12.13 13.29 -1.93
C PHE A 282 11.69 14.57 -2.64
N GLY A 283 10.39 14.83 -2.65
CA GLY A 283 9.86 16.07 -3.18
C GLY A 283 8.67 16.55 -2.38
N LYS A 284 8.46 17.87 -2.42
CA LYS A 284 7.28 18.49 -1.85
C LYS A 284 6.81 19.62 -2.75
N LYS A 285 5.53 19.62 -3.08
CA LYS A 285 4.92 20.73 -3.79
C LYS A 285 4.91 21.97 -2.88
N LYS A 286 5.57 23.04 -3.33
CA LYS A 286 5.65 24.30 -2.59
C LYS A 286 4.25 24.88 -2.32
N PRO A 287 3.98 25.38 -1.10
CA PRO A 287 2.72 26.04 -0.80
C PRO A 287 2.61 27.39 -1.55
N PRO A 288 1.39 27.93 -1.75
CA PRO A 288 1.21 29.29 -2.25
C PRO A 288 1.92 30.33 -1.36
N PRO A 289 2.33 31.50 -1.93
CA PRO A 289 2.94 32.57 -1.16
C PRO A 289 2.09 32.97 0.06
N GLY A 290 2.73 33.12 1.23
CA GLY A 290 2.07 33.53 2.47
C GLY A 290 1.41 32.40 3.27
N VAL A 291 1.45 31.14 2.78
CA VAL A 291 0.96 29.98 3.52
C VAL A 291 2.14 29.15 4.01
N PHE A 292 2.35 29.11 5.33
CA PHE A 292 3.29 28.15 5.92
C PHE A 292 2.59 26.80 6.04
N ILE A 293 3.11 25.84 5.29
CA ILE A 293 2.79 24.42 5.37
C ILE A 293 4.19 23.81 5.35
N GLY A 294 4.63 23.18 6.46
CA GLY A 294 6.05 22.97 6.83
C GLY A 294 7.02 22.41 5.76
N ASP A 295 8.18 21.91 6.16
CA ASP A 295 9.19 21.49 5.18
C ASP A 295 8.99 20.04 4.68
N VAL A 296 10.02 19.44 4.06
CA VAL A 296 10.02 18.03 3.66
C VAL A 296 10.05 17.15 4.92
N PHE A 297 10.95 17.44 5.85
CA PHE A 297 11.12 16.68 7.08
C PHE A 297 10.85 17.53 8.32
N GLY A 298 10.12 16.96 9.29
CA GLY A 298 9.84 17.53 10.59
C GLY A 298 10.22 16.56 11.70
N TRP A 299 10.88 17.06 12.73
CA TRP A 299 11.35 16.24 13.84
C TRP A 299 11.04 16.94 15.16
N TYR A 300 10.18 16.33 15.97
CA TYR A 300 9.73 16.87 17.25
C TYR A 300 10.24 16.03 18.41
N ASP A 301 11.27 16.54 19.10
CA ASP A 301 11.75 15.95 20.34
C ASP A 301 10.85 16.37 21.50
N THR A 302 9.95 15.47 21.94
CA THR A 302 9.01 15.69 23.04
C THR A 302 9.72 15.92 24.38
N ARG A 303 10.93 15.37 24.57
CA ARG A 303 11.72 15.51 25.81
C ARG A 303 12.26 16.93 25.94
N ALA A 304 12.74 17.47 24.82
CA ALA A 304 13.25 18.84 24.73
C ALA A 304 12.18 19.87 24.33
N LYS A 305 10.95 19.42 24.01
CA LYS A 305 9.86 20.22 23.43
C LYS A 305 10.32 21.06 22.23
N ARG A 306 11.20 20.50 21.41
CA ARG A 306 11.87 21.22 20.32
C ARG A 306 11.49 20.63 18.97
N GLN A 307 11.04 21.49 18.07
CA GLN A 307 10.78 21.17 16.67
C GLN A 307 11.96 21.61 15.81
N THR A 308 12.47 20.69 14.99
CA THR A 308 13.44 20.96 13.92
C THR A 308 12.84 20.55 12.60
N HIS A 309 13.16 21.28 11.53
CA HIS A 309 12.61 21.05 10.21
C HIS A 309 13.68 21.24 9.14
N PHE A 310 13.52 20.53 8.02
CA PHE A 310 14.51 20.45 6.95
C PHE A 310 13.81 20.49 5.58
N SER A 311 14.19 21.48 4.77
CA SER A 311 13.64 21.74 3.44
C SER A 311 14.09 20.75 2.37
N ASP A 312 15.16 20.01 2.62
CA ASP A 312 15.85 19.20 1.62
C ASP A 312 16.55 18.01 2.27
N VAL A 313 16.83 16.98 1.46
CA VAL A 313 17.49 15.75 1.91
C VAL A 313 18.87 16.04 2.49
N ARG A 314 19.63 16.96 1.87
CA ARG A 314 21.00 17.25 2.27
C ARG A 314 21.07 17.78 3.72
N SER A 315 20.22 18.73 4.08
CA SER A 315 20.17 19.32 5.42
C SER A 315 19.69 18.31 6.46
N PHE A 316 18.75 17.43 6.10
CA PHE A 316 18.29 16.33 6.96
C PHE A 316 19.39 15.27 7.19
N ALA A 317 19.93 14.70 6.11
CA ALA A 317 20.90 13.60 6.14
C ALA A 317 22.24 14.01 6.76
N LYS A 318 22.89 15.06 6.24
CA LYS A 318 24.23 15.46 6.72
C LYS A 318 24.16 16.33 7.97
N GLY A 319 23.11 17.13 8.11
CA GLY A 319 22.98 18.10 9.19
C GLY A 319 22.39 17.54 10.48
N PHE A 320 21.60 16.45 10.40
CA PHE A 320 20.81 15.98 11.54
C PHE A 320 20.89 14.47 11.82
N LEU A 321 20.74 13.61 10.80
CA LEU A 321 20.85 12.15 10.96
C LEU A 321 21.92 11.55 10.03
N PRO A 322 23.22 11.70 10.36
CA PRO A 322 24.30 11.15 9.53
C PRO A 322 24.13 9.66 9.24
N GLY A 323 24.30 9.27 7.98
CA GLY A 323 24.16 7.90 7.50
C GLY A 323 22.76 7.55 6.97
N VAL A 324 21.75 8.38 7.23
CA VAL A 324 20.40 8.27 6.67
C VAL A 324 20.33 9.09 5.38
N GLU A 325 19.86 8.50 4.27
CA GLU A 325 19.75 9.17 2.96
C GLU A 325 21.04 9.85 2.49
N SER A 326 22.18 9.15 2.64
CA SER A 326 23.49 9.66 2.22
C SER A 326 23.59 9.91 0.71
N HIS A 327 22.82 9.16 -0.08
CA HIS A 327 22.69 9.24 -1.53
C HIS A 327 21.29 9.69 -1.97
N GLY A 328 20.42 10.06 -1.03
CA GLY A 328 19.09 10.55 -1.35
C GLY A 328 19.12 11.87 -2.13
N ILE A 329 18.10 12.09 -2.95
CA ILE A 329 18.03 13.26 -3.85
C ILE A 329 16.74 14.04 -3.67
N ASP A 330 16.81 15.35 -3.88
CA ASP A 330 15.62 16.20 -3.98
C ASP A 330 15.06 16.18 -5.41
N ILE A 331 13.73 16.15 -5.54
CA ILE A 331 13.01 16.13 -6.81
C ILE A 331 11.85 17.14 -6.84
N GLU A 332 11.48 17.56 -8.05
CA GLU A 332 10.33 18.43 -8.32
C GLU A 332 9.38 17.74 -9.30
N ALA A 333 8.06 17.85 -9.11
CA ALA A 333 7.09 17.06 -9.88
C ALA A 333 7.20 17.26 -11.40
N ASN A 334 7.28 18.52 -11.87
CA ASN A 334 7.22 18.87 -13.29
C ASN A 334 8.44 18.39 -14.12
N SER A 335 9.58 18.18 -13.46
CA SER A 335 10.79 17.63 -14.07
C SER A 335 10.92 16.12 -13.88
N THR A 336 10.13 15.52 -12.98
CA THR A 336 10.27 14.11 -12.60
C THR A 336 9.24 13.22 -13.27
N PHE A 337 7.97 13.63 -13.33
CA PHE A 337 6.88 12.74 -13.76
C PHE A 337 6.35 13.11 -15.15
N GLU A 338 6.13 12.10 -16.01
CA GLU A 338 5.60 12.29 -17.36
C GLU A 338 4.10 12.67 -17.33
N ASN A 339 3.32 11.94 -16.54
CA ASN A 339 1.84 12.04 -16.51
C ASN A 339 1.34 12.67 -15.20
N TRP A 340 1.76 13.91 -14.91
CA TRP A 340 1.28 14.64 -13.73
C TRP A 340 -0.10 15.26 -13.98
N SER A 341 -1.16 14.57 -13.53
CA SER A 341 -2.56 14.98 -13.76
C SER A 341 -3.37 15.18 -12.47
N LEU A 342 -2.69 15.29 -11.32
CA LEU A 342 -3.34 15.43 -10.03
C LEU A 342 -4.06 16.77 -9.87
N PRO A 343 -5.35 16.77 -9.48
CA PRO A 343 -6.09 18.00 -9.21
C PRO A 343 -5.38 18.89 -8.17
N THR A 344 -5.48 20.20 -8.34
CA THR A 344 -4.84 21.17 -7.43
C THR A 344 -5.58 21.33 -6.11
N ASP A 345 -6.85 20.90 -6.03
CA ASP A 345 -7.74 21.04 -4.88
C ASP A 345 -7.98 19.74 -4.11
N LEU A 346 -7.12 18.72 -4.27
CA LEU A 346 -7.24 17.41 -3.61
C LEU A 346 -7.45 17.45 -2.09
N TRP A 347 -6.97 18.44 -1.36
CA TRP A 347 -7.34 18.58 0.07
C TRP A 347 -8.84 18.62 0.36
N ARG A 348 -9.66 19.00 -0.62
CA ARG A 348 -11.10 19.08 -0.41
C ARG A 348 -11.77 17.71 -0.41
N SER A 349 -11.12 16.61 -0.81
CA SER A 349 -11.74 15.26 -0.73
C SER A 349 -11.78 14.66 0.68
N GLN A 350 -11.29 15.37 1.70
CA GLN A 350 -11.46 15.03 3.11
C GLN A 350 -12.95 14.97 3.54
N PRO A 351 -13.31 14.23 4.61
CA PRO A 351 -14.72 14.09 5.00
C PRO A 351 -15.34 15.46 5.34
N GLY A 352 -16.47 15.77 4.70
CA GLY A 352 -17.12 17.08 4.77
C GLY A 352 -16.67 18.10 3.71
N GLY A 353 -15.64 17.78 2.92
CA GLY A 353 -15.24 18.56 1.76
C GLY A 353 -15.83 18.04 0.44
N LYS A 354 -15.42 18.64 -0.69
CA LYS A 354 -15.87 18.26 -2.02
C LYS A 354 -15.19 16.97 -2.47
N VAL A 355 -15.97 15.96 -2.83
CA VAL A 355 -15.45 14.77 -3.51
C VAL A 355 -14.77 15.17 -4.81
N ILE A 356 -13.48 14.83 -4.92
CA ILE A 356 -12.67 15.04 -6.11
C ILE A 356 -12.17 13.66 -6.53
N ASP A 357 -12.54 13.26 -7.73
CA ASP A 357 -12.02 12.04 -8.32
C ASP A 357 -10.60 12.29 -8.84
N ILE A 358 -9.67 11.43 -8.45
CA ILE A 358 -8.33 11.31 -9.01
C ILE A 358 -8.45 10.38 -10.23
N PRO A 359 -8.20 10.86 -11.46
CA PRO A 359 -8.21 9.97 -12.62
C PRO A 359 -7.14 8.88 -12.42
N PRO A 360 -7.30 7.66 -12.97
CA PRO A 360 -6.31 6.60 -12.79
C PRO A 360 -4.89 7.07 -13.13
N GLN A 361 -4.02 7.07 -12.13
CA GLN A 361 -2.64 7.52 -12.22
C GLN A 361 -1.71 6.37 -12.59
N LEU A 362 -0.71 6.70 -13.38
CA LEU A 362 0.43 5.83 -13.66
C LEU A 362 1.71 6.66 -13.58
N ILE A 363 2.47 6.45 -12.51
CA ILE A 363 3.62 7.28 -12.16
C ILE A 363 4.84 6.77 -12.93
N THR A 364 5.17 7.47 -14.01
CA THR A 364 6.31 7.17 -14.88
C THR A 364 7.26 8.34 -14.92
N LEU A 365 8.55 8.06 -15.07
CA LEU A 365 9.58 9.08 -15.10
C LEU A 365 9.64 9.79 -16.45
N LYS A 366 9.72 11.12 -16.38
CA LYS A 366 9.93 12.00 -17.51
C LYS A 366 11.34 11.83 -18.06
N ALA A 367 11.48 11.92 -19.39
CA ALA A 367 12.80 11.89 -20.01
C ALA A 367 13.74 12.96 -19.41
N GLY A 368 14.94 12.56 -18.98
CA GLY A 368 15.91 13.44 -18.35
C GLY A 368 15.66 13.75 -16.88
N ALA A 369 14.68 13.10 -16.23
CA ALA A 369 14.49 13.20 -14.78
C ALA A 369 15.76 12.74 -14.03
N THR A 370 16.08 13.42 -12.94
CA THR A 370 17.22 13.07 -12.06
C THR A 370 17.03 11.75 -11.33
N SER A 371 15.80 11.21 -11.30
CA SER A 371 15.46 9.90 -10.76
C SER A 371 15.79 8.74 -11.70
N ILE A 372 16.18 9.01 -12.94
CA ILE A 372 16.62 7.97 -13.89
C ILE A 372 18.07 7.59 -13.56
N ASP A 373 18.40 6.29 -13.58
CA ASP A 373 19.75 5.77 -13.31
C ASP A 373 20.34 6.22 -11.94
N ALA A 374 19.48 6.57 -10.99
CA ALA A 374 19.88 7.17 -9.71
C ALA A 374 19.80 6.20 -8.52
N GLY A 375 19.25 5.01 -8.72
CA GLY A 375 19.15 3.99 -7.69
C GLY A 375 20.41 3.16 -7.51
N VAL A 376 20.32 2.19 -6.61
CA VAL A 376 21.32 1.14 -6.40
C VAL A 376 20.74 -0.23 -6.77
N ALA A 377 21.51 -1.03 -7.49
CA ALA A 377 21.12 -2.40 -7.82
C ALA A 377 21.05 -3.25 -6.55
N LEU A 378 20.03 -4.10 -6.47
CA LEU A 378 19.77 -4.97 -5.32
C LEU A 378 19.59 -6.40 -5.82
N PRO A 379 20.35 -7.38 -5.27
CA PRO A 379 20.22 -8.79 -5.64
C PRO A 379 18.77 -9.27 -5.49
N ASN A 380 18.35 -10.17 -6.39
CA ASN A 380 16.99 -10.75 -6.49
C ASN A 380 15.89 -9.76 -6.91
N ILE A 381 16.02 -8.45 -6.64
CA ILE A 381 15.01 -7.43 -7.01
C ILE A 381 15.25 -6.87 -8.41
N HIS A 382 16.53 -6.75 -8.79
CA HIS A 382 16.95 -6.16 -10.05
C HIS A 382 17.57 -7.19 -11.01
N ASP A 383 17.52 -8.48 -10.70
CA ASP A 383 18.14 -9.55 -11.49
C ASP A 383 17.52 -9.72 -12.88
N ASN A 384 16.25 -9.34 -13.04
CA ASN A 384 15.58 -9.31 -14.35
C ASN A 384 16.03 -8.12 -15.24
N GLY A 385 16.92 -7.27 -14.72
CA GLY A 385 17.50 -6.13 -15.42
C GLY A 385 16.77 -4.81 -15.18
N TYR A 386 17.47 -3.74 -15.52
CA TYR A 386 17.03 -2.36 -15.64
C TYR A 386 17.70 -1.74 -16.87
N THR A 387 17.25 -0.57 -17.30
CA THR A 387 17.87 0.14 -18.42
C THR A 387 18.95 1.10 -17.91
N GLY A 388 19.92 1.42 -18.75
CA GLY A 388 20.96 2.38 -18.38
C GLY A 388 22.04 1.82 -17.44
N LYS A 389 22.50 2.64 -16.51
CA LYS A 389 23.66 2.39 -15.62
C LYS A 389 23.24 1.87 -14.24
N ALA A 390 22.06 2.23 -13.76
CA ALA A 390 21.53 1.80 -12.46
C ALA A 390 19.99 1.74 -12.51
N PRO A 391 19.32 1.08 -11.56
CA PRO A 391 17.86 1.11 -11.53
C PRO A 391 17.34 2.55 -11.38
N ASP A 392 16.21 2.83 -12.00
CA ASP A 392 15.47 4.06 -11.75
C ASP A 392 14.92 4.08 -10.32
N LEU A 393 14.78 5.28 -9.74
CA LEU A 393 14.04 5.46 -8.51
C LEU A 393 12.54 5.33 -8.79
N GLY A 394 11.81 4.70 -7.88
CA GLY A 394 10.38 4.49 -7.98
C GLY A 394 9.97 3.14 -8.55
N VAL A 395 8.65 3.01 -8.76
CA VAL A 395 7.97 1.74 -9.10
C VAL A 395 8.22 1.26 -10.52
N HIS A 396 8.36 2.18 -11.47
CA HIS A 396 8.50 1.86 -12.88
C HIS A 396 9.88 2.24 -13.39
N GLU A 397 10.56 1.24 -13.96
CA GLU A 397 11.76 1.44 -14.75
C GLU A 397 11.37 2.06 -16.11
N ARG A 398 11.98 3.19 -16.47
CA ARG A 398 11.66 3.89 -17.70
C ARG A 398 12.07 3.04 -18.91
N GLY A 399 11.20 2.98 -19.91
CA GLY A 399 11.46 2.20 -21.13
C GLY A 399 11.23 0.70 -20.97
N GLN A 400 10.94 0.20 -19.78
CA GLN A 400 10.42 -1.15 -19.58
C GLN A 400 8.89 -1.19 -19.73
N PRO A 401 8.32 -2.35 -20.10
CA PRO A 401 6.88 -2.52 -20.11
C PRO A 401 6.26 -2.23 -18.75
N ILE A 402 5.16 -1.49 -18.74
CA ILE A 402 4.40 -1.21 -17.54
C ILE A 402 3.72 -2.50 -17.03
N PRO A 403 3.81 -2.82 -15.73
CA PRO A 403 3.11 -3.96 -15.16
C PRO A 403 1.59 -3.86 -15.27
N HIS A 404 0.92 -5.00 -15.22
CA HIS A 404 -0.54 -5.03 -15.11
C HIS A 404 -0.98 -4.86 -13.66
N TYR A 405 -2.05 -4.09 -13.45
CA TYR A 405 -2.70 -3.91 -12.17
C TYR A 405 -4.17 -4.31 -12.29
N GLY A 406 -4.68 -5.03 -11.29
CA GLY A 406 -6.09 -5.40 -11.22
C GLY A 406 -6.46 -6.66 -12.01
N ALA A 407 -7.77 -6.88 -12.14
CA ALA A 407 -8.35 -8.07 -12.74
C ALA A 407 -7.99 -8.20 -14.23
N ARG A 408 -7.42 -9.36 -14.60
CA ARG A 408 -6.99 -9.64 -15.96
C ARG A 408 -8.09 -10.36 -16.75
N ASP A 409 -8.41 -9.81 -17.92
CA ASP A 409 -9.14 -10.54 -18.96
C ASP A 409 -8.26 -11.63 -19.63
N ASP A 410 -8.79 -12.36 -20.60
CA ASP A 410 -8.04 -13.41 -21.31
C ASP A 410 -6.83 -12.88 -22.08
N LYS A 411 -6.91 -11.67 -22.64
CA LYS A 411 -5.79 -11.05 -23.35
C LYS A 411 -4.71 -10.65 -22.35
N ALA A 412 -5.10 -10.01 -21.26
CA ALA A 412 -4.20 -9.57 -20.22
C ALA A 412 -3.53 -10.77 -19.52
N LEU A 413 -4.21 -11.89 -19.31
CA LEU A 413 -3.56 -13.09 -18.77
C LEU A 413 -2.56 -13.72 -19.72
N LYS A 414 -2.80 -13.71 -21.04
CA LYS A 414 -1.83 -14.18 -22.03
C LYS A 414 -0.61 -13.26 -22.10
N THR A 415 -0.83 -11.96 -22.17
CA THR A 415 0.25 -10.97 -22.20
C THR A 415 1.01 -10.95 -20.88
N HIS A 416 0.29 -11.03 -19.76
CA HIS A 416 0.78 -10.74 -18.42
C HIS A 416 0.94 -11.92 -17.45
N GLY A 417 0.79 -13.15 -17.92
CA GLY A 417 1.00 -14.34 -17.10
C GLY A 417 2.42 -14.46 -16.53
N GLY A 418 3.43 -13.86 -17.19
CA GLY A 418 4.84 -14.00 -16.83
C GLY A 418 5.49 -12.83 -16.10
N TYR A 419 4.86 -11.64 -15.97
CA TYR A 419 5.57 -10.40 -15.58
C TYR A 419 6.35 -10.45 -14.26
N TRP A 420 6.04 -11.40 -13.39
CA TRP A 420 6.68 -11.53 -12.07
C TRP A 420 7.18 -12.95 -11.77
N VAL A 421 7.24 -13.79 -12.79
CA VAL A 421 7.98 -15.06 -12.75
C VAL A 421 9.42 -14.72 -13.15
N LEU A 422 10.40 -15.15 -12.35
CA LEU A 422 11.82 -14.96 -12.68
C LEU A 422 12.07 -15.49 -14.09
N LYS A 423 12.95 -14.84 -14.88
CA LYS A 423 13.24 -15.32 -16.24
C LYS A 423 13.73 -16.77 -16.26
N SER A 424 14.36 -17.24 -15.17
CA SER A 424 14.78 -18.63 -14.95
C SER A 424 13.64 -19.62 -14.66
N GLU A 425 12.46 -19.11 -14.30
CA GLU A 425 11.26 -19.88 -13.94
C GLU A 425 10.17 -19.83 -15.04
N ARG A 426 10.45 -19.11 -16.15
CA ARG A 426 9.65 -19.12 -17.38
C ARG A 426 10.23 -20.15 -18.34
#